data_AF-A0A958GP61-F1
#
_entry.id   AF-A0A958GP61-F1
#
_cell.length_a   1.000
_cell.length_b   1.000
_cell.length_c   1.000
_cell.angle_alpha   90.00
_cell.angle_beta   90.00
_cell.angle_gamma   90.00
#
_symmetry.space_group_name_H-M   'P 1'
#
loop_
_entity.id
_entity.type
_entity.pdbx_description
1 polymer ?
#
loop_
_entity_poly.entity_id
_entity_poly.type
_entity_poly.pdbx_seq_one_letter_code
_entity_poly.pdbx_strand_id
1 'polypeptide(L)'
;MSAAPTLNSRLRVLIAKTFRAEKLYSAIPTAHAEKLFQGGGEQLLHAGAVAQLANDIRAKEWQQSHYRLRIALNDLLAEGSPATISKDLVALRERFLSRADESVKAIEEGTETLVENAERQEFAHIFKLSVELIRHKARAQASKVIADELTAVLDASGRGMPVGEQSQEVAREREAQRAQFEAQRAARELEAPPSNVIPLRRRFAMAGRGGR
;
A
#
# COMPACT_ATOMS: atom_id res chain seq x y z
N MET A 1 -40.27 5.44 7.41
CA MET A 1 -39.34 4.31 7.19
C MET A 1 -38.59 4.58 5.89
N SER A 2 -37.29 4.90 5.94
CA SER A 2 -36.52 5.16 4.71
C SER A 2 -36.24 3.83 4.04
N ALA A 3 -36.61 3.70 2.76
CA ALA A 3 -36.27 2.52 1.96
C ALA A 3 -34.74 2.36 1.94
N ALA A 4 -34.26 1.13 2.10
CA ALA A 4 -32.83 0.84 2.02
C ALA A 4 -32.30 1.29 0.64
N PRO A 5 -31.12 1.93 0.57
CA PRO A 5 -30.57 2.40 -0.70
C PRO A 5 -30.34 1.22 -1.65
N THR A 6 -30.82 1.35 -2.89
CA THR A 6 -30.64 0.32 -3.92
C THR A 6 -29.16 0.11 -4.26
N LEU A 7 -28.81 -1.05 -4.80
CA LEU A 7 -27.43 -1.33 -5.25
C LEU A 7 -26.90 -0.24 -6.18
N ASN A 8 -27.71 0.19 -7.16
CA ASN A 8 -27.36 1.27 -8.09
C ASN A 8 -27.12 2.61 -7.38
N SER A 9 -27.91 2.94 -6.36
CA SER A 9 -27.69 4.15 -5.56
C SER A 9 -26.34 4.09 -4.83
N ARG A 10 -26.01 2.95 -4.21
CA ARG A 10 -24.73 2.76 -3.52
C ARG A 10 -23.53 2.80 -4.47
N LEU A 11 -23.64 2.19 -5.64
CA LEU A 11 -22.59 2.24 -6.66
C LEU A 11 -22.32 3.67 -7.13
N ARG A 12 -23.38 4.48 -7.33
CA ARG A 12 -23.21 5.91 -7.65
C ARG A 12 -22.53 6.68 -6.53
N VAL A 13 -22.86 6.39 -5.27
CA VAL A 13 -22.16 6.98 -4.11
C VAL A 13 -20.69 6.57 -4.09
N LEU A 14 -20.39 5.30 -4.37
CA LEU A 14 -19.01 4.81 -4.45
C LEU A 14 -18.25 5.51 -5.58
N ILE A 15 -18.83 5.64 -6.78
CA ILE A 15 -18.24 6.38 -7.90
C ILE A 15 -17.92 7.83 -7.50
N ALA A 16 -18.82 8.49 -6.79
CA ALA A 16 -18.57 9.86 -6.32
C ALA A 16 -17.42 9.90 -5.31
N LYS A 17 -17.33 8.93 -4.39
CA LYS A 17 -16.21 8.81 -3.44
C LYS A 17 -14.89 8.57 -4.15
N THR A 18 -14.84 7.63 -5.10
CA THR A 18 -13.63 7.29 -5.84
C THR A 18 -13.15 8.45 -6.70
N PHE A 19 -14.06 9.20 -7.33
CA PHE A 19 -13.72 10.42 -8.05
C PHE A 19 -13.11 11.49 -7.13
N ARG A 20 -13.66 11.70 -5.94
CA ARG A 20 -13.09 12.64 -4.96
C ARG A 20 -11.69 12.20 -4.51
N ALA A 21 -11.50 10.91 -4.23
CA ALA A 21 -10.20 10.36 -3.87
C ALA A 21 -9.19 10.53 -5.02
N GLU A 22 -9.57 10.20 -6.25
CA GLU A 22 -8.76 10.42 -7.45
C GLU A 22 -8.31 11.88 -7.56
N LYS A 23 -9.23 12.84 -7.38
CA LYS A 23 -8.92 14.27 -7.42
C LYS A 23 -7.97 14.70 -6.31
N LEU A 24 -8.21 14.23 -5.08
CA LEU A 24 -7.36 14.52 -3.93
C LEU A 24 -5.91 14.08 -4.18
N TYR A 25 -5.71 12.86 -4.67
CA TYR A 25 -4.37 12.34 -4.94
C TYR A 25 -3.73 12.96 -6.17
N SER A 26 -4.52 13.35 -7.18
CA SER A 26 -4.00 14.07 -8.36
C SER A 26 -3.53 15.50 -8.06
N ALA A 27 -4.05 16.11 -7.01
CA ALA A 27 -3.69 17.46 -6.59
C ALA A 27 -2.38 17.51 -5.78
N ILE A 28 -1.86 16.35 -5.35
CA ILE A 28 -0.58 16.27 -4.66
C ILE A 28 0.52 16.49 -5.72
N PRO A 29 1.39 17.50 -5.56
CA PRO A 29 2.44 17.79 -6.54
C PRO A 29 3.41 16.60 -6.65
N THR A 30 3.51 15.99 -7.83
CA THR A 30 4.40 14.81 -8.08
C THR A 30 5.68 15.17 -8.84
N ALA A 31 5.94 16.47 -9.04
CA ALA A 31 7.01 16.98 -9.91
C ALA A 31 8.44 16.71 -9.41
N HIS A 32 8.63 16.09 -8.24
CA HIS A 32 9.94 15.84 -7.66
C HIS A 32 10.43 14.41 -7.88
N ALA A 33 9.53 13.43 -7.97
CA ALA A 33 9.89 12.05 -8.25
C ALA A 33 10.65 11.89 -9.58
N GLU A 34 10.22 12.55 -10.67
CA GLU A 34 10.89 12.45 -11.97
C GLU A 34 12.26 13.16 -12.01
N LYS A 35 12.41 14.27 -11.29
CA LYS A 35 13.67 15.03 -11.24
C LYS A 35 14.75 14.31 -10.42
N LEU A 36 14.36 13.55 -9.39
CA LEU A 36 15.28 12.74 -8.57
C LEU A 36 15.95 11.59 -9.34
N PHE A 37 15.34 11.10 -10.43
CA PHE A 37 15.94 10.07 -11.29
C PHE A 37 16.78 10.65 -12.44
N GLN A 38 16.61 11.94 -12.78
CA GLN A 38 17.31 12.60 -13.88
C GLN A 38 18.45 13.53 -13.42
N GLY A 39 18.36 14.10 -12.22
CA GLY A 39 19.43 14.88 -11.60
C GLY A 39 20.29 13.98 -10.71
N GLY A 40 21.61 13.94 -10.95
CA GLY A 40 22.57 13.11 -10.22
C GLY A 40 22.34 13.08 -8.70
N GLY A 41 22.54 11.90 -8.10
CA GLY A 41 22.06 11.48 -6.77
C GLY A 41 22.43 12.30 -5.52
N GLU A 42 22.96 13.51 -5.64
CA GLU A 42 23.24 14.40 -4.51
C GLU A 42 21.97 14.83 -3.75
N GLN A 43 20.83 14.96 -4.42
CA GLN A 43 19.55 15.32 -3.75
C GLN A 43 18.92 14.17 -2.94
N LEU A 44 19.36 12.93 -3.14
CA LEU A 44 18.86 11.75 -2.42
C LEU A 44 19.48 11.57 -1.01
N LEU A 45 20.54 12.32 -0.69
CA LEU A 45 21.20 12.26 0.60
C LEU A 45 20.40 12.93 1.74
N HIS A 46 19.34 13.67 1.39
CA HIS A 46 18.43 14.24 2.38
C HIS A 46 17.24 13.31 2.65
N ALA A 47 17.10 12.86 3.89
CA ALA A 47 15.97 12.04 4.35
C ALA A 47 14.59 12.64 4.00
N GLY A 48 14.49 13.97 3.94
CA GLY A 48 13.28 14.67 3.49
C GLY A 48 12.92 14.41 2.02
N ALA A 49 13.91 14.26 1.13
CA ALA A 49 13.68 13.95 -0.28
C ALA A 49 13.15 12.53 -0.49
N VAL A 50 13.67 11.55 0.27
CA VAL A 50 13.20 10.16 0.23
C VAL A 50 11.76 10.04 0.77
N ALA A 51 11.45 10.74 1.87
CA ALA A 51 10.10 10.78 2.41
C ALA A 51 9.11 11.41 1.43
N GLN A 52 9.52 12.48 0.74
CA GLN A 52 8.71 13.12 -0.30
C GLN A 52 8.49 12.19 -1.50
N LEU A 53 9.54 11.52 -2.01
CA LEU A 53 9.42 10.53 -3.06
C LEU A 53 8.44 9.41 -2.69
N ALA A 54 8.49 8.93 -1.44
CA ALA A 54 7.56 7.93 -0.95
C ALA A 54 6.11 8.45 -0.89
N ASN A 55 5.91 9.73 -0.58
CA ASN A 55 4.58 10.37 -0.65
C ASN A 55 4.08 10.44 -2.10
N ASP A 56 4.92 10.85 -3.03
CA ASP A 56 4.57 10.99 -4.45
C ASP A 56 4.18 9.64 -5.06
N ILE A 57 4.96 8.58 -4.77
CA ILE A 57 4.67 7.21 -5.22
C ILE A 57 3.33 6.73 -4.64
N ARG A 58 3.10 6.97 -3.34
CA ARG A 58 1.84 6.61 -2.69
C ARG A 58 0.67 7.33 -3.34
N ALA A 59 0.74 8.65 -3.49
CA ALA A 59 -0.30 9.44 -4.13
C ALA A 59 -0.63 8.90 -5.54
N LYS A 60 0.39 8.62 -6.35
CA LYS A 60 0.22 8.08 -7.71
C LYS A 60 -0.47 6.72 -7.73
N GLU A 61 -0.05 5.76 -6.89
CA GLU A 61 -0.68 4.43 -6.85
C GLU A 61 -2.13 4.48 -6.34
N TRP A 62 -2.42 5.36 -5.38
CA TRP A 62 -3.79 5.59 -4.88
C TRP A 62 -4.68 6.23 -5.95
N GLN A 63 -4.20 7.28 -6.62
CA GLN A 63 -4.90 7.92 -7.73
C GLN A 63 -5.23 6.90 -8.82
N GLN A 64 -4.24 6.12 -9.27
CA GLN A 64 -4.43 5.11 -10.32
C GLN A 64 -5.41 4.03 -9.92
N SER A 65 -5.40 3.59 -8.66
CA SER A 65 -6.30 2.55 -8.18
C SER A 65 -7.75 3.03 -8.13
N HIS A 66 -7.99 4.25 -7.63
CA HIS A 66 -9.33 4.85 -7.64
C HIS A 66 -9.83 5.18 -9.05
N TYR A 67 -8.95 5.61 -9.95
CA TYR A 67 -9.29 5.81 -11.37
C TYR A 67 -9.75 4.50 -12.03
N ARG A 68 -9.00 3.40 -11.84
CA ARG A 68 -9.36 2.07 -12.37
C ARG A 68 -10.68 1.58 -11.81
N LEU A 69 -10.89 1.74 -10.49
CA LEU A 69 -12.15 1.39 -9.86
C LEU A 69 -13.30 2.22 -10.44
N ARG A 70 -13.13 3.53 -10.62
CA ARG A 70 -14.17 4.40 -11.17
C ARG A 70 -14.58 3.97 -12.58
N ILE A 71 -13.64 3.63 -13.45
CA ILE A 71 -13.96 3.13 -14.79
C ILE A 71 -14.77 1.84 -14.68
N ALA A 72 -14.28 0.85 -13.94
CA ALA A 72 -14.95 -0.43 -13.78
C ALA A 72 -16.37 -0.27 -13.21
N LEU A 73 -16.58 0.61 -12.23
CA LEU A 73 -17.92 0.86 -11.67
C LEU A 73 -18.87 1.55 -12.67
N ASN A 74 -18.36 2.42 -13.55
CA ASN A 74 -19.19 3.01 -14.60
C ASN A 74 -19.58 1.97 -15.65
N ASP A 75 -18.66 1.07 -16.00
CA ASP A 75 -18.93 -0.04 -16.92
C ASP A 75 -20.01 -0.96 -16.34
N LEU A 76 -19.90 -1.31 -15.04
CA LEU A 76 -20.92 -2.10 -14.34
C LEU A 76 -22.29 -1.40 -14.32
N LEU A 77 -22.35 -0.09 -14.11
CA LEU A 77 -23.61 0.65 -14.12
C LEU A 77 -24.25 0.75 -15.51
N ALA A 78 -23.48 0.59 -16.58
CA ALA A 78 -24.00 0.52 -17.93
C ALA A 78 -24.72 -0.82 -18.19
N GLU A 79 -24.43 -1.86 -17.41
CA GLU A 79 -25.13 -3.13 -17.48
C GLU A 79 -26.53 -3.03 -16.86
N GLY A 80 -27.58 -3.19 -17.66
CA GLY A 80 -28.97 -2.98 -17.22
C GLY A 80 -29.52 -4.01 -16.23
N SER A 81 -28.77 -5.06 -15.87
CA SER A 81 -29.24 -6.19 -15.05
C SER A 81 -28.62 -6.19 -13.64
N PRO A 82 -29.40 -6.06 -12.56
CA PRO A 82 -28.91 -6.10 -11.18
C PRO A 82 -28.17 -7.40 -10.79
N ALA A 83 -28.55 -8.52 -11.41
CA ALA A 83 -27.92 -9.82 -11.16
C ALA A 83 -26.49 -9.87 -11.73
N THR A 84 -26.29 -9.33 -12.93
CA THR A 84 -25.00 -9.22 -13.58
C THR A 84 -24.09 -8.27 -12.82
N ILE A 85 -24.61 -7.07 -12.48
CA ILE A 85 -23.90 -6.08 -11.64
C ILE A 85 -23.38 -6.72 -10.35
N SER A 86 -24.21 -7.49 -9.64
CA SER A 86 -23.81 -8.11 -8.36
C SER A 86 -22.68 -9.12 -8.54
N LYS A 87 -22.76 -9.97 -9.58
CA LYS A 87 -21.74 -10.97 -9.90
C LYS A 87 -20.41 -10.30 -10.27
N ASP A 88 -20.47 -9.28 -11.11
CA ASP A 88 -19.26 -8.63 -11.61
C ASP A 88 -18.65 -7.68 -10.58
N LEU A 89 -19.45 -7.17 -9.63
CA LEU A 89 -18.94 -6.47 -8.44
C LEU A 89 -18.16 -7.42 -7.51
N VAL A 90 -18.62 -8.66 -7.34
CA VAL A 90 -17.86 -9.70 -6.62
C VAL A 90 -16.55 -10.00 -7.36
N ALA A 91 -16.60 -10.21 -8.68
CA ALA A 91 -15.40 -10.46 -9.46
C ALA A 91 -14.41 -9.27 -9.39
N LEU A 92 -14.90 -8.04 -9.39
CA LEU A 92 -14.09 -6.84 -9.23
C LEU A 92 -13.42 -6.78 -7.85
N ARG A 93 -14.16 -7.11 -6.78
CA ARG A 93 -13.59 -7.23 -5.43
C ARG A 93 -12.46 -8.25 -5.39
N GLU A 94 -12.67 -9.45 -5.93
CA GLU A 94 -11.66 -10.51 -5.95
C GLU A 94 -10.40 -10.08 -6.71
N ARG A 95 -10.53 -9.35 -7.82
CA ARG A 95 -9.37 -8.80 -8.55
C ARG A 95 -8.56 -7.83 -7.69
N PHE A 96 -9.20 -6.98 -6.89
CA PHE A 96 -8.50 -6.07 -5.98
C PHE A 96 -7.86 -6.80 -4.80
N LEU A 97 -8.49 -7.85 -4.27
CA LEU A 97 -7.89 -8.72 -3.25
C LEU A 97 -6.65 -9.44 -3.79
N SER A 98 -6.77 -10.12 -4.94
CA SER A 98 -5.63 -10.79 -5.60
C SER A 98 -4.47 -9.83 -5.82
N ARG A 99 -4.76 -8.63 -6.32
CA ARG A 99 -3.72 -7.61 -6.56
C ARG A 99 -3.06 -7.14 -5.26
N ALA A 100 -3.82 -7.06 -4.17
CA ALA A 100 -3.27 -6.73 -2.86
C ALA A 100 -2.32 -7.83 -2.38
N ASP A 101 -2.74 -9.09 -2.47
CA ASP A 101 -1.96 -10.25 -2.05
C ASP A 101 -0.69 -10.43 -2.91
N GLU A 102 -0.78 -10.28 -4.24
CA GLU A 102 0.39 -10.25 -5.14
C GLU A 102 1.39 -9.16 -4.74
N SER A 103 0.88 -7.99 -4.36
CA SER A 103 1.74 -6.88 -3.93
C SER A 103 2.37 -7.15 -2.56
N VAL A 104 1.69 -7.86 -1.66
CA VAL A 104 2.25 -8.29 -0.37
C VAL A 104 3.36 -9.32 -0.58
N LYS A 105 3.13 -10.33 -1.42
CA LYS A 105 4.15 -11.34 -1.76
C LYS A 105 5.41 -10.69 -2.35
N ALA A 106 5.24 -9.74 -3.28
CA ALA A 106 6.36 -9.00 -3.84
C ALA A 106 7.13 -8.18 -2.79
N ILE A 107 6.47 -7.74 -1.71
CA ILE A 107 7.16 -7.09 -0.59
C ILE A 107 7.98 -8.09 0.19
N GLU A 108 7.41 -9.25 0.52
CA GLU A 108 8.10 -10.31 1.27
C GLU A 108 9.36 -10.76 0.53
N GLU A 109 9.24 -11.17 -0.73
CA GLU A 109 10.37 -11.56 -1.60
C GLU A 109 11.39 -10.43 -1.79
N GLY A 110 10.90 -9.20 -2.00
CA GLY A 110 11.78 -8.05 -2.16
C GLY A 110 12.49 -7.63 -0.88
N THR A 111 11.91 -7.87 0.30
CA THR A 111 12.58 -7.62 1.59
C THR A 111 13.72 -8.60 1.84
N GLU A 112 13.57 -9.87 1.46
CA GLU A 112 14.66 -10.85 1.51
C GLU A 112 15.82 -10.43 0.60
N THR A 113 15.50 -10.07 -0.64
CA THR A 113 16.49 -9.58 -1.62
C THR A 113 17.18 -8.29 -1.14
N LEU A 114 16.48 -7.43 -0.40
CA LEU A 114 17.06 -6.21 0.16
C LEU A 114 18.12 -6.52 1.22
N VAL A 115 17.86 -7.51 2.09
CA VAL A 115 18.81 -7.96 3.10
C VAL A 115 20.06 -8.54 2.43
N GLU A 116 19.90 -9.41 1.44
CA GLU A 116 21.03 -9.97 0.69
C GLU A 116 21.90 -8.88 0.02
N ASN A 117 21.27 -7.90 -0.61
CA ASN A 117 22.00 -6.80 -1.25
C ASN A 117 22.67 -5.86 -0.23
N ALA A 118 22.11 -5.74 0.98
CA ALA A 118 22.70 -4.98 2.08
C ALA A 118 23.99 -5.65 2.60
N GLU A 119 24.00 -6.98 2.72
CA GLU A 119 25.20 -7.75 3.08
C GLU A 119 26.31 -7.59 2.03
N ARG A 120 25.94 -7.50 0.75
CA ARG A 120 26.86 -7.26 -0.38
C ARG A 120 27.26 -5.81 -0.57
N GLN A 121 26.73 -4.88 0.22
CA GLN A 121 26.99 -3.43 0.13
C GLN A 121 26.62 -2.82 -1.24
N GLU A 122 25.61 -3.36 -1.91
CA GLU A 122 25.16 -2.90 -3.23
C GLU A 122 24.15 -1.74 -3.12
N PHE A 123 24.61 -0.60 -2.60
CA PHE A 123 23.76 0.53 -2.22
C PHE A 123 22.81 1.05 -3.31
N ALA A 124 23.26 1.06 -4.57
CA ALA A 124 22.43 1.48 -5.70
C ALA A 124 21.25 0.51 -5.96
N HIS A 125 21.48 -0.80 -5.77
CA HIS A 125 20.45 -1.83 -5.92
C HIS A 125 19.47 -1.79 -4.75
N ILE A 126 19.97 -1.61 -3.52
CA ILE A 126 19.14 -1.43 -2.31
C ILE A 126 18.20 -0.24 -2.47
N PHE A 127 18.70 0.90 -2.97
CA PHE A 127 17.88 2.09 -3.16
C PHE A 127 16.75 1.85 -4.17
N LYS A 128 17.08 1.28 -5.34
CA LYS A 128 16.08 0.95 -6.37
C LYS A 128 15.03 -0.01 -5.85
N LEU A 129 15.45 -1.07 -5.17
CA LEU A 129 14.56 -2.06 -4.58
C LEU A 129 13.67 -1.45 -3.50
N SER A 130 14.20 -0.56 -2.66
CA SER A 130 13.42 0.18 -1.65
C SER A 130 12.29 1.01 -2.27
N VAL A 131 12.57 1.67 -3.40
CA VAL A 131 11.56 2.43 -4.15
C VAL A 131 10.46 1.52 -4.70
N GLU A 132 10.83 0.36 -5.26
CA GLU A 132 9.85 -0.63 -5.73
C GLU A 132 9.02 -1.19 -4.57
N LEU A 133 9.63 -1.51 -3.42
CA LEU A 133 8.92 -1.96 -2.22
C LEU A 133 7.91 -0.92 -1.72
N ILE A 134 8.26 0.37 -1.74
CA ILE A 134 7.32 1.44 -1.41
C ILE A 134 6.13 1.45 -2.38
N ARG A 135 6.38 1.23 -3.67
CA ARG A 135 5.33 1.15 -4.69
C ARG A 135 4.41 -0.05 -4.45
N HIS A 136 4.96 -1.24 -4.19
CA HIS A 136 4.19 -2.44 -3.86
C HIS A 136 3.37 -2.25 -2.59
N LYS A 137 3.93 -1.63 -1.55
CA LYS A 137 3.21 -1.31 -0.31
C LYS A 137 2.03 -0.37 -0.56
N ALA A 138 2.26 0.71 -1.32
CA ALA A 138 1.20 1.65 -1.68
C ALA A 138 0.05 0.97 -2.44
N ARG A 139 0.40 0.11 -3.41
CA ARG A 139 -0.54 -0.66 -4.21
C ARG A 139 -1.34 -1.67 -3.39
N ALA A 140 -0.68 -2.38 -2.48
CA ALA A 140 -1.34 -3.32 -1.57
C ALA A 140 -2.37 -2.60 -0.70
N GLN A 141 -1.99 -1.47 -0.10
CA GLN A 141 -2.87 -0.67 0.74
C GLN A 141 -4.08 -0.13 -0.03
N ALA A 142 -3.85 0.50 -1.18
CA ALA A 142 -4.94 1.05 -2.00
C ALA A 142 -5.90 -0.06 -2.46
N SER A 143 -5.36 -1.20 -2.91
CA SER A 143 -6.17 -2.32 -3.41
C SER A 143 -7.01 -2.96 -2.30
N LYS A 144 -6.43 -3.12 -1.10
CA LYS A 144 -7.15 -3.64 0.06
C LYS A 144 -8.30 -2.72 0.49
N VAL A 145 -8.04 -1.42 0.62
CA VAL A 145 -9.08 -0.43 0.99
C VAL A 145 -10.23 -0.44 -0.02
N ILE A 146 -9.92 -0.53 -1.31
CA ILE A 146 -10.94 -0.65 -2.35
C ILE A 146 -11.75 -1.95 -2.21
N ALA A 147 -11.09 -3.08 -1.95
CA ALA A 147 -11.78 -4.36 -1.74
C ALA A 147 -12.72 -4.31 -0.52
N ASP A 148 -12.30 -3.65 0.56
CA ASP A 148 -13.12 -3.44 1.75
C ASP A 148 -14.35 -2.56 1.44
N GLU A 149 -14.17 -1.48 0.65
CA GLU A 149 -15.29 -0.64 0.19
C GLU A 149 -16.29 -1.41 -0.69
N LEU A 150 -15.79 -2.26 -1.60
CA LEU A 150 -16.64 -3.11 -2.44
C LEU A 150 -17.41 -4.15 -1.61
N THR A 151 -16.77 -4.71 -0.59
CA THR A 151 -17.40 -5.63 0.37
C THR A 151 -18.55 -4.94 1.11
N ALA A 152 -18.32 -3.72 1.61
CA ALA A 152 -19.37 -2.94 2.27
C ALA A 152 -20.58 -2.66 1.36
N VAL A 153 -20.36 -2.45 0.05
CA VAL A 153 -21.46 -2.26 -0.92
C VAL A 153 -22.25 -3.56 -1.16
N LEU A 154 -21.57 -4.70 -1.18
CA LEU A 154 -22.18 -6.03 -1.35
C LEU A 154 -22.98 -6.44 -0.11
N ASP A 155 -22.41 -6.30 1.08
CA ASP A 155 -23.01 -6.72 2.36
C ASP A 155 -24.27 -5.89 2.70
N ALA A 156 -24.23 -4.59 2.39
CA ALA A 156 -25.40 -3.72 2.54
C ALA A 156 -26.57 -4.14 1.63
N SER A 157 -26.37 -5.04 0.65
CA SER A 157 -27.40 -5.50 -0.28
C SER A 157 -28.37 -6.54 0.29
N GLY A 158 -28.19 -6.97 1.55
CA GLY A 158 -29.11 -7.91 2.19
C GLY A 158 -29.12 -9.32 1.60
N ARG A 159 -28.25 -9.63 0.63
CA ARG A 159 -27.90 -11.01 0.31
C ARG A 159 -26.79 -11.41 1.27
N GLY A 160 -27.18 -11.86 2.45
CA GLY A 160 -26.27 -12.60 3.33
C GLY A 160 -25.83 -13.88 2.63
N MET A 161 -24.75 -13.81 1.86
CA MET A 161 -23.87 -14.96 1.71
C MET A 161 -23.14 -15.11 3.04
N PRO A 162 -23.00 -16.32 3.60
CA PRO A 162 -22.34 -16.50 4.89
C PRO A 162 -20.86 -16.13 4.76
N VAL A 163 -20.50 -14.89 5.11
CA VAL A 163 -19.10 -14.43 5.26
C VAL A 163 -18.59 -14.77 6.67
N GLY A 164 -19.14 -15.82 7.30
CA GLY A 164 -18.97 -16.09 8.73
C GLY A 164 -17.74 -16.92 9.10
N GLU A 165 -17.25 -17.79 8.23
CA GLU A 165 -16.21 -18.76 8.61
C GLU A 165 -14.85 -18.46 7.99
N GLN A 166 -14.79 -18.01 6.73
CA GLN A 166 -13.51 -17.73 6.05
C GLN A 166 -12.78 -16.48 6.59
N SER A 167 -13.50 -15.46 7.07
CA SER A 167 -12.85 -14.25 7.61
C SER A 167 -12.20 -14.47 8.99
N GLN A 168 -12.73 -15.38 9.81
CA GLN A 168 -12.12 -15.72 11.10
C GLN A 168 -10.92 -16.67 10.93
N GLU A 169 -11.00 -17.58 9.97
CA GLU A 169 -9.91 -18.52 9.67
C GLU A 169 -8.71 -17.78 9.04
N VAL A 170 -8.96 -16.88 8.08
CA VAL A 170 -7.91 -16.04 7.48
C VAL A 170 -7.32 -15.03 8.49
N ALA A 171 -8.11 -14.54 9.44
CA ALA A 171 -7.59 -13.69 10.52
C ALA A 171 -6.68 -14.47 11.48
N ARG A 172 -7.07 -15.69 11.85
CA ARG A 172 -6.27 -16.58 12.70
C ARG A 172 -5.00 -17.05 12.00
N GLU A 173 -5.06 -17.36 10.71
CA GLU A 173 -3.88 -17.70 9.91
C GLU A 173 -2.91 -16.52 9.80
N ARG A 174 -3.42 -15.29 9.61
CA ARG A 174 -2.58 -14.07 9.57
C ARG A 174 -1.97 -13.73 10.92
N GLU A 175 -2.66 -13.99 12.03
CA GLU A 175 -2.09 -13.86 13.37
C GLU A 175 -1.03 -14.93 13.65
N ALA A 176 -1.27 -16.17 13.23
CA ALA A 176 -0.30 -17.26 13.35
C ALA A 176 0.96 -17.01 12.51
N GLN A 177 0.80 -16.50 11.28
CA GLN A 177 1.93 -16.14 10.41
C GLN A 177 2.74 -14.96 10.98
N ARG A 178 2.09 -13.96 11.58
CA ARG A 178 2.78 -12.86 12.27
C ARG A 178 3.56 -13.36 13.49
N ALA A 179 2.96 -14.23 14.30
CA ALA A 179 3.64 -14.81 15.46
C ALA A 179 4.84 -15.67 15.04
N GLN A 180 4.72 -16.43 13.95
CA GLN A 180 5.85 -17.20 13.39
C GLN A 180 6.96 -16.29 12.85
N PHE A 181 6.62 -15.20 12.17
CA PHE A 181 7.59 -14.23 11.66
C PHE A 181 8.32 -13.50 12.79
N GLU A 182 7.60 -13.10 13.85
CA GLU A 182 8.20 -12.49 15.05
C GLU A 182 9.10 -13.48 15.80
N ALA A 183 8.71 -14.75 15.91
CA ALA A 183 9.54 -15.80 16.51
C ALA A 183 10.82 -16.07 15.69
N GLN A 184 10.73 -16.11 14.36
CA GLN A 184 11.89 -16.27 13.47
C GLN A 184 12.83 -15.06 13.52
N ARG A 185 12.28 -13.85 13.62
CA ARG A 185 13.08 -12.63 13.80
C ARG A 185 13.82 -12.63 15.14
N ALA A 186 13.15 -12.99 16.23
CA ALA A 186 13.77 -13.08 17.55
C ALA A 186 14.89 -14.15 17.59
N ALA A 187 14.69 -15.28 16.89
CA ALA A 187 15.72 -16.32 16.76
C ALA A 187 16.95 -15.81 15.97
N ARG A 188 16.75 -15.04 14.89
CA ARG A 188 17.85 -14.43 14.13
C ARG A 188 18.61 -13.34 14.89
N GLU A 189 17.94 -12.59 15.78
CA GLU A 189 18.61 -11.61 16.64
C GLU A 189 19.50 -12.27 17.72
N LEU A 190 19.22 -13.52 18.09
CA LEU A 190 20.03 -14.31 19.03
C LEU A 190 21.26 -14.97 18.40
N GLU A 191 21.25 -15.21 17.08
CA GLU A 191 22.38 -15.79 16.33
C GLU A 191 23.30 -14.75 15.65
N ALA A 192 22.96 -13.46 15.72
CA ALA A 192 23.76 -12.42 15.07
C ALA A 192 25.12 -12.22 15.77
N PRO A 193 26.26 -12.38 15.07
CA PRO A 193 27.57 -12.07 15.64
C PRO A 193 27.69 -10.57 15.96
N PRO A 194 28.50 -10.18 16.96
CA PRO A 194 28.60 -8.79 17.39
C PRO A 194 29.03 -7.90 16.21
N SER A 195 28.15 -6.96 15.89
CA SER A 195 28.36 -5.96 14.85
C SER A 195 29.58 -5.09 15.18
N ASN A 196 30.61 -5.16 14.33
CA ASN A 196 31.78 -4.26 14.35
C ASN A 196 31.48 -2.87 13.76
N VAL A 197 30.23 -2.41 13.83
CA VAL A 197 29.86 -1.06 13.38
C VAL A 197 30.31 -0.08 14.46
N ILE A 198 31.43 0.60 14.19
CA ILE A 198 31.89 1.77 14.94
C ILE A 198 30.74 2.79 14.99
N PRO A 199 30.18 3.14 16.16
CA PRO A 199 29.18 4.19 16.23
C PRO A 199 29.87 5.50 15.87
N LEU A 200 29.53 6.03 14.68
CA LEU A 200 29.90 7.38 14.28
C LEU A 200 29.33 8.35 15.31
N ARG A 201 30.17 8.73 16.28
CA ARG A 201 29.86 9.75 17.29
C ARG A 201 29.38 10.99 16.55
N ARG A 202 28.11 11.37 16.79
CA ARG A 202 27.59 12.72 16.55
C ARG A 202 28.51 13.72 17.25
N ARG A 203 29.48 14.28 16.53
CA ARG A 203 30.10 15.56 16.87
C ARG A 203 29.48 16.63 15.98
N PHE A 204 28.31 17.09 16.38
CA PHE A 204 27.81 18.40 15.97
C PHE A 204 27.65 19.27 17.22
N ALA A 205 28.43 20.35 17.24
CA ALA A 205 28.16 21.64 17.85
C ALA A 205 27.82 21.70 19.36
N MET A 206 28.83 21.97 20.19
CA MET A 206 28.72 22.73 21.45
C MET A 206 30.07 23.42 21.70
N ALA A 207 30.31 24.55 21.03
CA ALA A 207 31.34 25.52 21.40
C ALA A 207 30.89 26.90 20.90
N GLY A 208 30.08 27.56 21.71
CA GLY A 208 29.52 28.86 21.40
C GLY A 208 28.70 29.44 22.54
N ARG A 209 29.27 29.50 23.76
CA ARG A 209 28.82 30.45 24.79
C ARG A 209 29.76 30.50 26.00
N GLY A 210 30.18 31.71 26.37
CA GLY A 210 30.98 32.07 27.54
C GLY A 210 32.30 32.68 27.08
N GLY A 211 32.61 33.96 27.24
CA GLY A 211 32.15 34.92 28.24
C GLY A 211 33.38 35.49 28.94
N ARG A 212 33.95 36.56 28.37
CA ARG A 212 34.62 37.68 29.03
C ARG A 212 35.08 38.66 27.97
#